data_AF-K1T1Y8-F1
#
_entry.id   AF-K1T1Y8-F1
#
_cell.length_a   1.000
_cell.length_b   1.000
_cell.length_c   1.000
_cell.angle_alpha   90.00
_cell.angle_beta   90.00
_cell.angle_gamma   90.00
#
_symmetry.space_group_name_H-M   'P 1'
#
loop_
_entity.id
_entity.type
_entity.pdbx_description
1 polymer ?
#
loop_
_entity_poly.entity_id
_entity_poly.type
_entity_poly.pdbx_seq_one_letter_code
_entity_poly.pdbx_strand_id
1 'polypeptide(L)'
;MKKGVINMEKKNNWLNILKKLLIAIGIVVIISVITTIGIGNYFVNYAILRTGNGGDREVKNKEVVEVASIDNETERVIEENREEEKQLANQWTNTIKNEKVEITVNDGITLKGTEYIKDEQINDWVIVLHGYRSNPESVISIGRHFSEKGYNVLIPYMRATGESEGEYIGMGW
;
A
#
# COMPACT_ATOMS: atom_id res chain seq x y z
N MET A 1 -61.05 3.25 43.30
CA MET A 1 -59.60 3.35 43.61
C MET A 1 -58.73 2.23 43.03
N LYS A 2 -59.06 0.93 43.13
CA LYS A 2 -58.17 -0.18 42.70
C LYS A 2 -57.77 -0.19 41.21
N LYS A 3 -58.67 0.19 40.28
CA LYS A 3 -58.38 0.21 38.82
C LYS A 3 -57.28 1.20 38.41
N GLY A 4 -57.17 2.34 39.09
CA GLY A 4 -56.14 3.36 38.81
C GLY A 4 -54.74 2.92 39.24
N VAL A 5 -54.65 2.23 40.39
CA VAL A 5 -53.39 1.69 40.93
C VAL A 5 -52.82 0.60 40.00
N ILE A 6 -53.65 -0.34 39.54
CA ILE A 6 -53.23 -1.42 38.62
C ILE A 6 -52.72 -0.88 37.28
N ASN A 7 -53.34 0.19 36.76
CA ASN A 7 -52.92 0.80 35.49
C ASN A 7 -51.60 1.57 35.62
N MET A 8 -51.36 2.18 36.79
CA MET A 8 -50.11 2.89 37.11
C MET A 8 -48.93 1.91 37.28
N GLU A 9 -49.17 0.76 37.90
CA GLU A 9 -48.18 -0.30 38.09
C GLU A 9 -47.75 -0.95 36.76
N LYS A 10 -48.71 -1.25 35.86
CA LYS A 10 -48.41 -1.73 34.50
C LYS A 10 -47.60 -0.71 33.68
N LYS A 11 -47.95 0.58 33.75
CA LYS A 11 -47.22 1.65 33.06
C LYS A 11 -45.79 1.78 33.56
N ASN A 12 -45.56 1.70 34.88
CA ASN A 12 -44.23 1.72 35.48
C ASN A 12 -43.38 0.51 35.07
N ASN A 13 -43.97 -0.69 35.03
CA ASN A 13 -43.27 -1.89 34.54
C ASN A 13 -42.90 -1.79 33.06
N TRP A 14 -43.78 -1.27 32.21
CA TRP A 14 -43.48 -1.03 30.79
C TRP A 14 -42.37 0.01 30.58
N LEU A 15 -42.40 1.13 31.33
CA LEU A 15 -41.33 2.13 31.34
C LEU A 15 -39.98 1.54 31.78
N ASN A 16 -39.98 0.64 32.76
CA ASN A 16 -38.76 -0.03 33.22
C ASN A 16 -38.21 -1.02 32.17
N ILE A 17 -39.09 -1.75 31.48
CA ILE A 17 -38.71 -2.62 30.35
C ILE A 17 -38.13 -1.79 29.20
N LEU A 18 -38.78 -0.68 28.83
CA LEU A 18 -38.31 0.22 27.78
C LEU A 18 -36.94 0.83 28.14
N LYS A 19 -36.74 1.26 29.39
CA LYS A 19 -35.43 1.73 29.88
C LYS A 19 -34.34 0.65 29.77
N LYS A 20 -34.62 -0.58 30.19
CA LYS A 20 -33.68 -1.71 30.06
C LYS A 20 -33.36 -2.02 28.59
N LEU A 21 -34.35 -1.95 27.71
CA LEU A 21 -34.19 -2.16 26.28
C LEU A 21 -33.35 -1.05 25.64
N LEU A 22 -33.58 0.22 26.01
CA LEU A 22 -32.76 1.35 25.56
C LEU A 22 -31.31 1.23 26.05
N ILE A 23 -31.09 0.80 27.30
CA ILE A 23 -29.75 0.52 27.83
C ILE A 23 -29.08 -0.60 27.02
N ALA A 24 -29.79 -1.70 26.76
CA ALA A 24 -29.25 -2.81 25.98
C ALA A 24 -28.87 -2.39 24.56
N ILE A 25 -29.73 -1.62 23.87
CA ILE A 25 -29.42 -1.05 22.55
C ILE A 25 -28.19 -0.14 22.64
N GLY A 26 -28.13 0.74 23.65
CA GLY A 26 -26.99 1.62 23.87
C GLY A 26 -25.67 0.84 24.02
N ILE A 27 -25.67 -0.25 24.78
CA ILE A 27 -24.50 -1.13 24.94
C ILE A 27 -24.10 -1.75 23.59
N VAL A 28 -25.06 -2.27 22.82
CA VAL A 28 -24.78 -2.87 21.50
C VAL A 28 -24.19 -1.85 20.55
N VAL A 29 -24.71 -0.61 20.52
CA VAL A 29 -24.17 0.47 19.69
C VAL A 29 -22.74 0.82 20.13
N ILE A 30 -22.48 0.95 21.43
CA ILE A 30 -21.12 1.23 21.95
C ILE A 30 -20.15 0.12 21.55
N ILE A 31 -20.54 -1.16 21.72
CA ILE A 31 -19.71 -2.30 21.31
C ILE A 31 -19.43 -2.24 19.81
N SER A 32 -20.45 -2.00 18.99
CA SER A 32 -20.30 -1.88 17.55
C SER A 32 -19.30 -0.79 17.17
N VAL A 33 -19.38 0.40 17.79
CA VAL A 33 -18.45 1.51 17.53
C VAL A 33 -17.02 1.13 17.91
N ILE A 34 -16.82 0.54 19.09
CA ILE A 34 -15.50 0.10 19.56
C ILE A 34 -14.92 -0.95 18.60
N THR A 35 -15.74 -1.93 18.20
CA THR A 35 -15.32 -2.98 17.26
C THR A 35 -14.95 -2.41 15.89
N THR A 36 -15.75 -1.48 15.34
CA THR A 36 -15.44 -0.85 14.06
C THR A 36 -14.13 -0.07 14.11
N ILE A 37 -13.88 0.69 15.19
CA ILE A 37 -12.62 1.43 15.36
C ILE A 37 -11.44 0.45 15.47
N GLY A 38 -11.58 -0.61 16.27
CA GLY A 38 -10.52 -1.61 16.45
C GLY A 38 -10.17 -2.33 15.14
N ILE A 39 -11.19 -2.81 14.41
CA ILE A 39 -11.01 -3.50 13.12
C ILE A 39 -10.46 -2.53 12.06
N GLY A 40 -11.00 -1.30 11.99
CA GLY A 40 -10.54 -0.28 11.06
C GLY A 40 -9.07 0.06 11.27
N ASN A 41 -8.68 0.34 12.51
CA ASN A 41 -7.28 0.64 12.86
C ASN A 41 -6.36 -0.54 12.56
N TYR A 42 -6.80 -1.77 12.81
CA TYR A 42 -6.04 -2.96 12.43
C TYR A 42 -5.76 -3.00 10.93
N PHE A 43 -6.78 -2.81 10.09
CA PHE A 43 -6.60 -2.85 8.63
C PHE A 43 -5.78 -1.69 8.09
N VAL A 44 -5.96 -0.47 8.63
CA VAL A 44 -5.13 0.70 8.27
C VAL A 44 -3.66 0.44 8.62
N ASN A 45 -3.39 -0.03 9.83
CA ASN A 45 -2.02 -0.34 10.27
C ASN A 45 -1.41 -1.47 9.45
N TYR A 46 -2.20 -2.51 9.15
CA TYR A 46 -1.71 -3.65 8.40
C TYR A 46 -1.40 -3.31 6.95
N ALA A 47 -2.32 -2.61 6.26
CA ALA A 47 -2.19 -2.31 4.84
C ALA A 47 -1.32 -1.06 4.61
N ILE A 48 -1.66 0.07 5.21
CA ILE A 48 -1.20 1.39 4.75
C ILE A 48 0.04 1.85 5.50
N LEU A 49 0.13 1.56 6.81
CA LEU A 49 1.25 2.03 7.61
C LEU A 49 2.57 1.43 7.10
N ARG A 50 3.60 2.27 7.01
CA ARG A 50 4.94 1.91 6.54
C ARG A 50 5.50 0.67 7.25
N THR A 51 5.20 0.55 8.54
CA THR A 51 5.64 -0.55 9.42
C THR A 51 4.67 -1.74 9.46
N GLY A 52 3.53 -1.68 8.77
CA GLY A 52 2.56 -2.77 8.73
C GLY A 52 3.08 -4.00 8.01
N ASN A 53 2.44 -5.16 8.16
CA ASN A 53 2.89 -6.42 7.52
C ASN A 53 2.06 -6.82 6.28
N GLY A 54 1.28 -5.89 5.71
CA GLY A 54 0.46 -6.12 4.52
C GLY A 54 1.22 -6.58 3.28
N GLY A 55 2.52 -6.28 3.18
CA GLY A 55 3.40 -6.74 2.10
C GLY A 55 3.96 -8.15 2.30
N ASP A 56 3.96 -8.67 3.53
CA ASP A 56 4.63 -9.94 3.89
C ASP A 56 3.68 -11.14 3.79
N ARG A 57 2.75 -11.09 2.84
CA ARG A 57 1.73 -12.14 2.67
C ARG A 57 2.35 -13.36 2.01
N GLU A 58 2.36 -14.47 2.73
CA GLU A 58 2.70 -15.76 2.15
C GLU A 58 1.52 -16.30 1.32
N VAL A 59 1.81 -16.64 0.06
CA VAL A 59 0.84 -17.31 -0.82
C VAL A 59 0.76 -18.78 -0.42
N LYS A 60 -0.21 -19.12 0.42
CA LYS A 60 -0.41 -20.49 0.95
C LYS A 60 -0.70 -21.55 -0.11
N ASN A 61 -1.05 -21.14 -1.32
CA ASN A 61 -1.51 -22.00 -2.42
C ASN A 61 -0.72 -21.74 -3.70
N LYS A 62 0.62 -21.65 -3.63
CA LYS A 62 1.46 -21.44 -4.82
C LYS A 62 1.28 -22.56 -5.85
N GLU A 63 0.90 -23.76 -5.40
CA GLU A 63 0.67 -24.96 -6.22
C GLU A 63 -0.74 -25.04 -6.85
N VAL A 64 -1.73 -24.25 -6.37
CA VAL A 64 -3.13 -24.34 -6.83
C VAL A 64 -3.41 -23.42 -8.03
N VAL A 65 -2.46 -22.53 -8.35
CA VAL A 65 -2.47 -21.85 -9.64
C VAL A 65 -1.89 -22.85 -10.65
N GLU A 66 -2.76 -23.70 -11.21
CA GLU A 66 -2.46 -24.42 -12.45
C GLU A 66 -2.22 -23.37 -13.55
N VAL A 67 -1.00 -22.86 -13.63
CA VAL A 67 -0.53 -22.25 -14.86
C VAL A 67 -0.46 -23.41 -15.83
N ALA A 68 -1.35 -23.42 -16.84
CA ALA A 68 -1.43 -24.47 -17.87
C ALA A 68 -0.02 -24.97 -18.17
N SER A 69 0.28 -26.21 -17.75
CA SER A 69 1.62 -26.79 -17.63
C SER A 69 2.68 -26.04 -18.44
N ILE A 70 3.30 -25.03 -17.83
CA ILE A 70 4.49 -24.39 -18.40
C ILE A 70 5.54 -25.49 -18.35
N ASP A 71 6.05 -25.91 -19.51
CA ASP A 71 7.12 -26.89 -19.54
C ASP A 71 8.37 -26.32 -18.83
N ASN A 72 9.18 -27.20 -18.26
CA ASN A 72 10.37 -26.81 -17.50
C ASN A 72 11.37 -25.98 -18.32
N GLU A 73 11.33 -26.06 -19.64
CA GLU A 73 12.21 -25.26 -20.52
C GLU A 73 11.74 -23.80 -20.57
N THR A 74 10.43 -23.57 -20.70
CA THR A 74 9.84 -22.24 -20.68
C THR A 74 10.10 -21.55 -19.34
N GLU A 75 9.97 -22.26 -18.21
CA GLU A 75 10.30 -21.70 -16.88
C GLU A 75 11.79 -21.31 -16.78
N ARG A 76 12.69 -22.16 -17.29
CA ARG A 76 14.13 -21.87 -17.33
C ARG A 76 14.42 -20.62 -18.17
N VAL A 77 13.83 -20.49 -19.36
CA VAL A 77 14.02 -19.33 -20.24
C VAL A 77 13.51 -18.05 -19.59
N ILE A 78 12.37 -18.08 -18.90
CA ILE A 78 11.84 -16.92 -18.17
C ILE A 78 12.81 -16.47 -17.09
N GLU A 79 13.36 -17.40 -16.31
CA GLU A 79 14.28 -17.08 -15.22
C GLU A 79 15.64 -16.59 -15.75
N GLU A 80 16.16 -17.19 -16.82
CA GLU A 80 17.37 -16.72 -17.51
C GLU A 80 17.21 -15.28 -18.02
N ASN A 81 16.11 -14.98 -18.71
CA ASN A 81 15.81 -13.62 -19.19
C ASN A 81 15.68 -12.62 -18.03
N ARG A 82 15.08 -13.05 -16.90
CA ARG A 82 14.94 -12.20 -15.71
C ARG A 82 16.29 -11.85 -15.11
N GLU A 83 17.18 -12.83 -14.96
CA GLU A 83 18.52 -12.60 -14.42
C GLU A 83 19.39 -11.78 -15.37
N GLU A 84 19.29 -12.01 -16.69
CA GLU A 84 19.96 -11.18 -17.69
C GLU A 84 19.50 -9.72 -17.62
N GLU A 85 18.18 -9.48 -17.63
CA GLU A 85 17.62 -8.12 -17.52
C GLU A 85 18.06 -7.40 -16.24
N LYS A 86 18.13 -8.13 -15.12
CA LYS A 86 18.62 -7.60 -13.85
C LYS A 86 20.11 -7.23 -13.91
N GLN A 87 20.93 -8.04 -14.57
CA GLN A 87 22.34 -7.73 -14.77
C GLN A 87 22.53 -6.48 -15.65
N LEU A 88 21.81 -6.39 -16.76
CA LEU A 88 21.84 -5.21 -17.65
C LEU A 88 21.38 -3.95 -16.92
N ALA A 89 20.29 -4.04 -16.15
CA ALA A 89 19.79 -2.95 -15.31
C ALA A 89 20.86 -2.46 -14.31
N ASN A 90 21.52 -3.37 -13.60
CA ASN A 90 22.57 -3.04 -12.64
C ASN A 90 23.82 -2.42 -13.31
N GLN A 91 24.22 -2.94 -14.47
CA GLN A 91 25.33 -2.38 -15.24
C GLN A 91 25.01 -0.95 -15.70
N TRP A 92 23.79 -0.73 -16.19
CA TRP A 92 23.31 0.59 -16.61
C TRP A 92 23.36 1.58 -15.44
N THR A 93 22.80 1.26 -14.28
CA THR A 93 22.81 2.18 -13.12
C THR A 93 24.21 2.54 -12.64
N ASN A 94 25.18 1.63 -12.79
CA ASN A 94 26.56 1.86 -12.38
C ASN A 94 27.38 2.67 -13.39
N THR A 95 26.90 2.80 -14.63
CA THR A 95 27.65 3.41 -15.73
C THR A 95 27.05 4.73 -16.21
N ILE A 96 25.72 4.85 -16.20
CA ILE A 96 25.05 6.10 -16.57
C ILE A 96 25.25 7.16 -15.47
N LYS A 97 25.37 8.42 -15.90
CA LYS A 97 25.31 9.56 -14.99
C LYS A 97 23.99 9.50 -14.21
N ASN A 98 24.08 9.52 -12.89
CA ASN A 98 22.91 9.55 -12.02
C ASN A 98 23.12 10.50 -10.84
N GLU A 99 22.03 11.10 -10.38
CA GLU A 99 22.04 12.11 -9.33
C GLU A 99 20.90 11.83 -8.34
N LYS A 100 21.21 11.86 -7.04
CA LYS A 100 20.18 11.78 -6.00
C LYS A 100 19.49 13.14 -5.89
N VAL A 101 18.17 13.13 -5.89
CA VAL A 101 17.35 14.34 -5.79
C VAL A 101 16.33 14.22 -4.67
N GLU A 102 15.91 15.36 -4.14
CA GLU A 102 14.90 15.43 -3.09
C GLU A 102 14.00 16.66 -3.25
N ILE A 103 12.77 16.53 -2.74
CA ILE A 103 11.80 17.62 -2.69
C ILE A 103 11.00 17.55 -1.39
N THR A 104 10.83 18.69 -0.73
CA THR A 104 9.88 18.81 0.39
C THR A 104 8.49 19.16 -0.16
N VAL A 105 7.50 18.32 0.15
CA VAL A 105 6.10 18.53 -0.27
C VAL A 105 5.30 19.33 0.77
N ASN A 106 4.10 19.77 0.40
CA ASN A 106 3.30 20.72 1.18
C ASN A 106 2.96 20.28 2.61
N ASP A 107 2.93 18.97 2.88
CA ASP A 107 2.70 18.41 4.21
C ASP A 107 3.98 18.23 5.03
N GLY A 108 5.09 18.81 4.57
CA GLY A 108 6.34 18.93 5.30
C GLY A 108 7.25 17.70 5.24
N ILE A 109 6.87 16.66 4.49
CA ILE A 109 7.72 15.48 4.31
C ILE A 109 8.67 15.67 3.12
N THR A 110 9.82 15.00 3.19
CA THR A 110 10.83 14.96 2.14
C THR A 110 10.69 13.68 1.31
N LEU A 111 10.49 13.84 0.01
CA LEU A 111 10.51 12.76 -0.97
C LEU A 111 11.87 12.71 -1.64
N LYS A 112 12.36 11.51 -1.93
CA LYS A 112 13.69 11.26 -2.52
C LYS A 112 13.58 10.43 -3.78
N GLY A 113 14.55 10.59 -4.67
CA GLY A 113 14.65 9.82 -5.89
C GLY A 113 16.04 9.86 -6.51
N THR A 114 16.17 9.18 -7.65
CA THR A 114 17.38 9.19 -8.45
C THR A 114 17.03 9.57 -9.88
N GLU A 115 17.69 10.60 -10.40
CA GLU A 115 17.71 10.95 -11.81
C GLU A 115 18.80 10.16 -12.52
N TYR A 116 18.50 9.66 -13.71
CA TYR A 116 19.42 8.98 -14.62
C TYR A 116 19.47 9.79 -15.91
N ILE A 117 20.61 10.42 -16.13
CA ILE A 117 20.79 11.44 -17.17
C ILE A 117 21.38 10.79 -18.41
N LYS A 118 20.57 10.71 -19.46
CA LYS A 118 21.00 10.26 -20.79
C LYS A 118 21.77 11.35 -21.52
N ASP A 119 21.26 12.58 -21.50
CA ASP A 119 21.86 13.78 -22.09
C ASP A 119 21.25 15.01 -21.43
N GLU A 120 22.10 15.92 -20.93
CA GLU A 120 21.67 17.17 -20.28
C GLU A 120 21.00 18.15 -21.25
N GLN A 121 21.20 17.97 -22.56
CA GLN A 121 20.55 18.79 -23.58
C GLN A 121 19.13 18.32 -23.90
N ILE A 122 18.73 17.13 -23.43
CA ILE A 122 17.41 16.55 -23.66
C ILE A 122 16.44 17.01 -22.57
N ASN A 123 15.28 17.53 -23.00
CA ASN A 123 14.20 17.94 -22.11
C ASN A 123 13.07 16.91 -22.01
N ASP A 124 13.23 15.74 -22.65
CA ASP A 124 12.27 14.64 -22.59
C ASP A 124 12.59 13.74 -21.41
N TRP A 125 11.66 13.69 -20.45
CA TRP A 125 11.78 12.94 -19.22
C TRP A 125 10.71 11.88 -19.09
N VAL A 126 11.08 10.76 -18.46
CA VAL A 126 10.15 9.73 -18.01
C VAL A 126 10.29 9.57 -16.50
N ILE A 127 9.16 9.58 -15.80
CA ILE A 127 9.09 9.28 -14.37
C ILE A 127 8.60 7.83 -14.23
N VAL A 128 9.42 6.97 -13.64
CA VAL A 128 9.09 5.54 -13.46
C VAL A 128 8.79 5.29 -11.98
N LEU A 129 7.58 4.81 -11.70
CA LEU A 129 7.10 4.60 -10.33
C LEU A 129 7.09 3.11 -9.98
N HIS A 130 7.62 2.77 -8.80
CA HIS A 130 7.57 1.41 -8.29
C HIS A 130 6.18 1.04 -7.74
N GLY A 131 5.90 -0.25 -7.63
CA GLY A 131 4.62 -0.77 -7.15
C GLY A 131 4.37 -0.57 -5.65
N TYR A 132 3.16 -0.92 -5.21
CA TYR A 132 2.73 -0.87 -3.82
C TYR A 132 3.68 -1.67 -2.90
N ARG A 133 4.18 -1.02 -1.84
CA ARG A 133 5.15 -1.59 -0.89
C ARG A 133 6.44 -2.14 -1.51
N SER A 134 6.74 -1.72 -2.73
CA SER A 134 7.98 -2.07 -3.44
C SER A 134 9.04 -0.98 -3.24
N ASN A 135 10.09 -1.03 -4.06
CA ASN A 135 11.20 -0.10 -4.05
C ASN A 135 11.65 0.23 -5.51
N PRO A 136 12.48 1.27 -5.71
CA PRO A 136 13.01 1.63 -7.03
C PRO A 136 13.71 0.49 -7.78
N GLU A 137 14.35 -0.46 -7.07
CA GLU A 137 15.09 -1.58 -7.69
C GLU A 137 14.19 -2.44 -8.58
N SER A 138 12.91 -2.56 -8.23
CA SER A 138 11.91 -3.31 -8.99
C SER A 138 11.61 -2.76 -10.40
N VAL A 139 11.98 -1.50 -10.67
CA VAL A 139 11.65 -0.81 -11.92
C VAL A 139 12.87 -0.23 -12.66
N ILE A 140 14.10 -0.55 -12.20
CA ILE A 140 15.34 -0.08 -12.84
C ILE A 140 15.43 -0.55 -14.29
N SER A 141 15.07 -1.80 -14.59
CA SER A 141 15.08 -2.32 -15.96
C SER A 141 14.17 -1.51 -16.89
N ILE A 142 13.00 -1.09 -16.41
CA ILE A 142 12.07 -0.23 -17.14
C ILE A 142 12.72 1.13 -17.41
N GLY A 143 13.36 1.72 -16.39
CA GLY A 143 14.13 2.97 -16.53
C GLY A 143 15.24 2.87 -17.58
N ARG A 144 16.00 1.78 -17.58
CA ARG A 144 17.04 1.51 -18.58
C ARG A 144 16.46 1.53 -20.00
N HIS A 145 15.36 0.81 -20.23
CA HIS A 145 14.73 0.74 -21.55
C HIS A 145 14.28 2.13 -22.05
N PHE A 146 13.74 2.99 -21.19
CA PHE A 146 13.42 4.37 -21.56
C PHE A 146 14.67 5.22 -21.83
N SER A 147 15.72 5.06 -21.02
CA SER A 147 16.98 5.75 -21.25
C SER A 147 17.62 5.39 -22.60
N GLU A 148 17.52 4.12 -23.01
CA GLU A 148 17.95 3.65 -24.33
C GLU A 148 17.13 4.24 -25.48
N LYS A 149 15.89 4.66 -25.23
CA LYS A 149 15.06 5.41 -26.20
C LYS A 149 15.34 6.91 -26.22
N GLY A 150 16.29 7.38 -25.43
CA GLY A 150 16.75 8.77 -25.45
C GLY A 150 16.16 9.66 -24.35
N TYR A 151 15.43 9.11 -23.38
CA TYR A 151 14.86 9.90 -22.29
C TYR A 151 15.83 10.05 -21.11
N ASN A 152 15.76 11.19 -20.44
CA ASN A 152 16.20 11.27 -19.05
C ASN A 152 15.15 10.58 -18.16
N VAL A 153 15.58 9.96 -17.07
CA VAL A 153 14.68 9.11 -16.26
C VAL A 153 14.76 9.51 -14.80
N LEU A 154 13.61 9.73 -14.16
CA LEU A 154 13.50 9.90 -12.71
C LEU A 154 12.82 8.67 -12.11
N ILE A 155 13.48 8.06 -11.11
CA ILE A 155 12.92 6.94 -10.34
C ILE A 155 12.87 7.35 -8.86
N PRO A 156 11.70 7.77 -8.35
CA PRO A 156 11.55 8.17 -6.96
C PRO A 156 11.27 6.98 -6.03
N TYR A 157 11.62 7.14 -4.76
CA TYR A 157 10.95 6.43 -3.68
C TYR A 157 9.57 7.05 -3.47
N MET A 158 8.52 6.24 -3.57
CA MET A 158 7.17 6.69 -3.23
C MET A 158 7.06 7.12 -1.76
N ARG A 159 6.02 7.89 -1.44
CA ARG A 159 5.74 8.30 -0.05
C ARG A 159 5.77 7.10 0.89
N ALA A 160 6.42 7.28 2.05
CA ALA A 160 6.55 6.27 3.08
C ALA A 160 7.23 4.97 2.63
N THR A 161 8.06 5.00 1.57
CA THR A 161 8.88 3.87 1.13
C THR A 161 10.35 4.23 1.08
N GLY A 162 11.23 3.25 1.32
CA GLY A 162 12.70 3.39 1.22
C GLY A 162 13.25 4.66 1.88
N GLU A 163 13.88 5.54 1.11
CA GLU A 163 14.47 6.77 1.65
C GLU A 163 13.47 7.94 1.77
N SER A 164 12.29 7.86 1.15
CA SER A 164 11.25 8.88 1.27
C SER A 164 10.59 8.85 2.64
N GLU A 165 10.26 10.04 3.15
CA GLU A 165 9.56 10.21 4.42
C GLU A 165 8.06 9.91 4.31
N GLY A 166 7.37 9.96 5.45
CA GLY A 166 5.95 9.69 5.58
C GLY A 166 5.64 8.41 6.37
N GLU A 167 4.46 8.38 6.96
CA GLU A 167 3.96 7.26 7.78
C GLU A 167 3.07 6.30 7.00
N TYR A 168 2.32 6.82 6.03
CA TYR A 168 1.29 6.11 5.28
C TYR A 168 1.68 5.95 3.82
N ILE A 169 1.70 4.70 3.36
CA ILE A 169 1.94 4.33 1.97
C ILE A 169 0.73 4.74 1.12
N GLY A 170 0.99 5.46 0.03
CA GLY A 170 -0.06 5.84 -0.92
C GLY A 170 -0.47 4.71 -1.87
N MET A 171 -1.58 4.90 -2.58
CA MET A 171 -2.11 3.95 -3.59
C MET A 171 -1.96 4.49 -5.03
N GLY A 172 -1.00 5.37 -5.26
CA GLY A 172 -1.12 6.41 -6.30
C GLY A 172 -1.72 7.68 -5.69
N TRP A 173 -1.72 8.79 -6.46
CA TRP A 173 -2.02 10.17 -6.00
C TRP A 173 -3.07 10.27 -4.89
#